data_AF-A0A534T7M3-F1
#
_entry.id   AF-A0A534T7M3-F1
#
_cell.length_a   1.000
_cell.length_b   1.000
_cell.length_c   1.000
_cell.angle_alpha   90.00
_cell.angle_beta   90.00
_cell.angle_gamma   90.00
#
_symmetry.space_group_name_H-M   'P 1'
#
loop_
_entity.id
_entity.type
_entity.pdbx_description
1 polymer ?
#
loop_
_entity_poly.entity_id
_entity_poly.type
_entity_poly.pdbx_seq_one_letter_code
_entity_poly.pdbx_strand_id
1 'polypeptide(L)'
;MLAVLDDALLTLAQHVAASDRRTRRLAAEVDAWIAAEDFDWPFSFVNVCHALHLDASCVRSRVERWRREALGRASSPASRKFLPRT
;
A
#
# COMPACT_ATOMS: atom_id res chain seq x y z
N MET A 1 -10.04 7.52 -11.72
CA MET A 1 -8.59 7.55 -11.41
C MET A 1 -8.09 6.20 -10.89
N LEU A 2 -8.60 5.10 -11.45
CA LEU A 2 -8.34 3.77 -10.90
C LEU A 2 -6.87 3.36 -11.03
N ALA A 3 -6.24 3.68 -12.16
CA ALA A 3 -4.83 3.35 -12.40
C ALA A 3 -3.88 3.93 -11.33
N VAL A 4 -4.15 5.14 -10.81
CA VAL A 4 -3.33 5.76 -9.76
C VAL A 4 -3.46 5.01 -8.45
N LEU A 5 -4.69 4.65 -8.07
CA LEU A 5 -4.94 3.87 -6.87
C LEU A 5 -4.37 2.45 -7.00
N ASP A 6 -4.52 1.83 -8.15
CA ASP A 6 -4.03 0.47 -8.43
C ASP A 6 -2.50 0.39 -8.36
N ASP A 7 -1.80 1.34 -9.00
CA ASP A 7 -0.34 1.44 -8.95
C ASP A 7 0.18 1.65 -7.51
N ALA A 8 -0.48 2.52 -6.74
CA ALA A 8 -0.15 2.73 -5.33
C ALA A 8 -0.33 1.45 -4.51
N LEU A 9 -1.46 0.76 -4.65
CA LEU A 9 -1.73 -0.48 -3.93
C LEU A 9 -0.81 -1.63 -4.35
N LEU A 10 -0.47 -1.74 -5.64
CA LEU A 10 0.49 -2.70 -6.16
C LEU A 10 1.89 -2.45 -5.59
N THR A 11 2.29 -1.17 -5.55
CA THR A 11 3.53 -0.76 -4.87
C THR A 11 3.49 -1.19 -3.41
N LEU A 12 2.40 -0.97 -2.67
CA LEU A 12 2.34 -1.48 -1.30
C LEU A 12 2.48 -3.01 -1.23
N ALA A 13 1.77 -3.75 -2.08
CA ALA A 13 1.76 -5.22 -2.09
C ALA A 13 3.12 -5.85 -2.33
N GLN A 14 3.87 -5.33 -3.31
CA GLN A 14 5.23 -5.81 -3.60
C GLN A 14 6.20 -5.62 -2.43
N HIS A 15 5.87 -4.69 -1.53
CA HIS A 15 6.79 -4.20 -0.51
C HIS A 15 6.44 -4.64 0.92
N VAL A 16 5.26 -5.21 1.17
CA VAL A 16 4.79 -5.59 2.52
C VAL A 16 5.74 -6.53 3.27
N ALA A 17 6.40 -7.46 2.58
CA ALA A 17 7.33 -8.42 3.18
C ALA A 17 8.80 -8.18 2.81
N ALA A 18 9.08 -7.12 2.04
CA ALA A 18 10.41 -6.87 1.53
C ALA A 18 11.37 -6.36 2.62
N SER A 19 12.57 -6.91 2.67
CA SER A 19 13.63 -6.50 3.61
C SER A 19 14.62 -5.49 3.03
N ASP A 20 14.52 -5.16 1.73
CA ASP A 20 15.45 -4.26 1.06
C ASP A 20 15.16 -2.77 1.33
N ARG A 21 16.23 -1.97 1.47
CA ARG A 21 16.15 -0.56 1.84
C ARG A 21 15.56 0.33 0.75
N ARG A 22 15.86 0.04 -0.52
CA ARG A 22 15.36 0.83 -1.66
C ARG A 22 13.85 0.67 -1.80
N THR A 23 13.40 -0.57 -1.70
CA THR A 23 12.02 -1.00 -1.69
C THR A 23 11.25 -0.26 -0.57
N ARG A 24 11.75 -0.24 0.67
CA ARG A 24 11.08 0.48 1.79
C ARG A 24 10.80 1.96 1.54
N ARG A 25 11.63 2.65 0.76
CA ARG A 25 11.43 4.08 0.49
C ARG A 25 10.17 4.34 -0.35
N LEU A 26 9.96 3.56 -1.41
CA LEU A 26 8.78 3.72 -2.27
C LEU A 26 7.48 3.44 -1.50
N ALA A 27 7.48 2.40 -0.67
CA ALA A 27 6.33 2.11 0.20
C ALA A 27 6.05 3.25 1.20
N ALA A 28 7.10 3.85 1.78
CA ALA A 28 6.96 4.98 2.69
C ALA A 28 6.41 6.25 2.00
N GLU A 29 6.81 6.50 0.75
CA GLU A 29 6.27 7.60 -0.06
C GLU A 29 4.78 7.39 -0.35
N VAL A 30 4.37 6.18 -0.72
CA VAL A 30 2.94 5.84 -0.90
C VAL A 30 2.18 5.92 0.43
N ASP A 31 2.79 5.52 1.54
CA ASP A 31 2.17 5.65 2.87
C ASP A 31 1.90 7.10 3.25
N ALA A 32 2.89 7.98 3.04
CA ALA A 32 2.72 9.40 3.26
C ALA A 32 1.61 9.98 2.38
N TRP A 33 1.54 9.54 1.12
CA TRP A 33 0.49 9.96 0.21
C TRP A 33 -0.92 9.51 0.64
N ILE A 34 -1.09 8.25 1.10
CA ILE A 34 -2.37 7.74 1.61
C ILE A 34 -2.78 8.46 2.91
N ALA A 35 -1.82 8.78 3.77
CA ALA A 35 -2.06 9.45 5.04
C ALA A 35 -2.38 10.95 4.88
N ALA A 36 -1.94 11.57 3.78
CA ALA A 36 -2.15 12.99 3.54
C ALA A 36 -3.64 13.34 3.40
N GLU A 37 -4.03 14.46 4.01
CA GLU A 37 -5.35 15.09 3.87
C GLU A 37 -5.27 16.31 2.95
N ASP A 38 -4.59 16.12 1.82
CA ASP A 38 -4.42 17.15 0.80
C ASP A 38 -5.59 17.12 -0.18
N PHE A 39 -6.20 18.28 -0.43
CA PHE A 39 -7.29 18.47 -1.38
C PHE A 39 -6.90 19.36 -2.57
N ASP A 40 -5.71 19.97 -2.53
CA ASP A 40 -5.28 21.01 -3.47
C ASP A 40 -4.74 20.40 -4.77
N TRP A 41 -4.27 19.14 -4.73
CA TRP A 41 -3.73 18.44 -5.89
C TRP A 41 -4.71 17.39 -6.46
N PRO A 42 -4.96 17.34 -7.78
CA PRO A 42 -5.92 16.40 -8.39
C PRO A 42 -5.58 14.92 -8.18
N PHE A 43 -4.31 14.59 -7.94
CA PHE A 43 -3.88 13.23 -7.63
C PHE A 43 -3.58 13.01 -6.15
N SER A 44 -4.08 13.88 -5.26
CA SER A 44 -4.08 13.57 -3.84
C SER A 44 -4.90 12.31 -3.57
N PHE A 45 -4.57 11.58 -2.52
CA PHE A 45 -5.30 10.36 -2.16
C PHE A 45 -6.80 10.62 -1.97
N VAL A 46 -7.15 11.73 -1.32
CA VAL A 46 -8.56 12.07 -1.06
C VAL A 46 -9.31 12.40 -2.35
N ASN A 47 -8.69 13.12 -3.28
CA ASN A 47 -9.28 13.43 -4.58
C ASN A 47 -9.41 12.20 -5.47
N VAL A 48 -8.43 11.29 -5.43
CA VAL A 48 -8.51 9.99 -6.12
C VAL A 48 -9.66 9.15 -5.56
N CYS A 49 -9.82 9.06 -4.24
CA CYS A 49 -10.94 8.35 -3.61
C CYS A 49 -12.28 8.97 -4.02
N HIS A 50 -12.39 10.30 -3.93
CA HIS A 50 -13.60 11.04 -4.29
C HIS A 50 -14.00 10.80 -5.76
N ALA A 51 -13.05 10.88 -6.70
CA ALA A 51 -13.28 10.63 -8.12
C ALA A 51 -13.66 9.17 -8.45
N LEU A 52 -13.42 8.23 -7.53
CA LEU A 52 -13.81 6.83 -7.63
C LEU A 52 -15.05 6.50 -6.79
N HIS A 53 -15.69 7.50 -6.17
CA HIS A 53 -16.80 7.33 -5.23
C HIS A 53 -16.46 6.39 -4.05
N LEU A 54 -15.22 6.49 -3.55
CA LEU A 54 -14.73 5.76 -2.40
C LEU A 54 -14.60 6.69 -1.19
N ASP A 55 -14.89 6.16 -0.01
CA ASP A 55 -14.59 6.82 1.26
C ASP A 55 -13.11 6.61 1.61
N ALA A 56 -12.36 7.71 1.69
CA ALA A 56 -10.91 7.70 1.95
C ALA A 56 -10.56 7.01 3.28
N SER A 57 -11.37 7.23 4.33
CA SER A 57 -11.18 6.65 5.65
C SER A 57 -11.39 5.13 5.66
N CYS A 58 -12.37 4.64 4.90
CA CYS A 58 -12.63 3.22 4.68
C CYS A 58 -11.47 2.57 3.93
N VAL A 59 -10.97 3.21 2.86
CA VAL A 59 -9.82 2.70 2.10
C VAL A 59 -8.59 2.60 2.99
N ARG A 60 -8.27 3.64 3.77
CA ARG A 60 -7.17 3.63 4.76
C ARG A 60 -7.30 2.46 5.74
N SER A 61 -8.49 2.29 6.32
CA SER A 61 -8.78 1.21 7.28
C SER A 61 -8.61 -0.18 6.66
N ARG A 62 -8.98 -0.36 5.39
CA ARG A 62 -8.80 -1.62 4.66
C ARG A 62 -7.33 -1.90 4.37
N VAL A 63 -6.57 -0.90 3.93
CA VAL A 63 -5.13 -1.02 3.68
C VAL A 63 -4.38 -1.40 4.96
N GLU A 64 -4.66 -0.73 6.07
CA GLU A 64 -4.04 -1.04 7.37
C GLU A 64 -4.31 -2.48 7.81
N ARG A 65 -5.57 -2.93 7.70
CA ARG A 65 -5.97 -4.30 8.04
C ARG A 65 -5.23 -5.34 7.20
N TRP A 66 -5.24 -5.16 5.89
CA TRP A 66 -4.56 -6.07 4.97
C TRP A 66 -3.05 -6.16 5.25
N ARG A 67 -2.39 -5.05 5.59
CA ARG A 67 -0.97 -5.07 5.99
C ARG A 67 -0.72 -5.91 7.24
N ARG A 68 -1.55 -5.75 8.28
CA ARG A 68 -1.42 -6.56 9.50
C ARG A 68 -1.55 -8.05 9.18
N GLU A 69 -2.50 -8.42 8.33
CA GLU A 69 -2.71 -9.80 7.90
C GLU A 69 -1.52 -10.32 7.09
N ALA A 70 -1.00 -9.55 6.15
CA ALA A 70 0.11 -9.93 5.30
C ALA A 70 1.45 -10.04 6.08
N LEU A 71 1.69 -9.15 7.04
CA LEU A 71 2.84 -9.25 7.97
C LEU A 71 2.69 -10.46 8.89
N GLY A 72 1.48 -10.76 9.37
CA GLY A 72 1.19 -11.96 10.15
C GLY A 72 1.47 -13.25 9.36
N ARG A 73 1.12 -13.29 8.07
CA ARG A 73 1.46 -14.40 7.16
C ARG A 73 2.96 -14.50 6.91
N ALA A 74 3.64 -13.38 6.64
CA ALA A 74 5.09 -13.36 6.40
C ALA A 74 5.90 -13.79 7.64
N SER A 75 5.37 -13.52 8.84
CA SER A 75 5.97 -13.93 10.11
C SER A 75 5.73 -15.40 10.45
N SER A 76 4.85 -16.10 9.73
CA SER A 76 4.61 -17.52 9.91
C SER A 76 5.77 -18.35 9.33
N PRO A 77 6.38 -19.27 10.11
CA PRO A 77 7.53 -20.07 9.66
C PRO A 77 7.22 -21.00 8.47
N ALA A 78 5.95 -21.18 8.12
CA ALA A 78 5.52 -21.94 6.94
C ALA A 78 5.74 -21.17 5.60
N SER A 79 5.73 -19.83 5.61
CA SER A 79 5.86 -19.00 4.40
C SER A 79 7.30 -18.74 3.97
N ARG A 80 8.30 -19.13 4.77
CA ARG A 80 9.73 -19.00 4.44
C ARG A 80 10.22 -20.00 3.38
N LYS A 81 9.33 -20.86 2.88
CA LYS A 81 9.62 -21.98 1.99
C LYS A 81 9.21 -21.72 0.55
N PHE A 82 9.47 -20.55 -0.03
CA PHE A 82 9.49 -20.41 -1.48
C PHE A 82 10.14 -19.10 -1.92
N LEU A 83 11.46 -19.12 -2.12
CA LEU A 83 12.07 -18.27 -3.16
C LEU A 83 13.37 -18.92 -3.65
N PRO A 84 13.41 -19.48 -4.87
CA PRO A 84 14.67 -19.86 -5.49
C PRO A 84 15.49 -18.59 -5.78
N ARG A 85 16.77 -18.64 -5.41
CA ARG A 85 17.77 -17.64 -5.81
C ARG A 85 18.14 -17.94 -7.26
N THR A 86 17.72 -17.10 -8.19
CA THR A 86 18.31 -16.98 -9.52
C THR A 86 19.04 -15.67 -9.61
#